data_AF-A0A1F8TM24-F1
#
_entry.id   AF-A0A1F8TM24-F1
#
_cell.length_a   1.000
_cell.length_b   1.000
_cell.length_c   1.000
_cell.angle_alpha   90.00
_cell.angle_beta   90.00
_cell.angle_gamma   90.00
#
_symmetry.space_group_name_H-M   'P 1'
#
loop_
_entity.id
_entity.type
_entity.pdbx_description
1 polymer ?
#
loop_
_entity_poly.entity_id
_entity_poly.type
_entity_poly.pdbx_seq_one_letter_code
_entity_poly.pdbx_strand_id
1 'polypeptide(L)'
;MARSRREGAVLLNVDVGGGTTKLALIDGGEVVATSAIRVGARSHDASGLDGAGRRALARELAGAIVRAARGEALHGLDLLDPLPAVPLPSVVTLSGGVAEHVYGWDAADHGDLGLDLAAAIRERAAELPGILDRPGEGIRATVIGASQFSVHLSGSTFFVSDERILPLRNVPVVVSTAGDGSAHEVERRVRGAIERSGHAGAVAVALPFGSEPRYARLRDVAVGLARGAGERRPLVAALTGDVAHSVGRILEDELGVSGGIVVLDGLELSELDYIDVGGVLRPAGVVPVVVKTLVLGPV
;
A
#
# COMPACT_ATOMS: atom_id res chain seq x y z
N MET A 1 -12.49 -9.52 6.81
CA MET A 1 -12.23 -9.76 8.25
C MET A 1 -13.49 -9.83 9.11
N ALA A 2 -14.14 -8.70 9.45
CA ALA A 2 -15.28 -8.71 10.38
C ALA A 2 -16.46 -9.60 9.93
N ARG A 3 -16.70 -9.70 8.61
CA ARG A 3 -17.70 -10.59 8.02
C ARG A 3 -17.38 -12.06 8.27
N SER A 4 -16.15 -12.51 7.99
CA SER A 4 -15.70 -13.89 8.25
C SER A 4 -15.86 -14.25 9.73
N ARG A 5 -15.52 -13.35 10.66
CA ARG A 5 -15.74 -13.57 12.11
C ARG A 5 -17.20 -13.73 12.50
N ARG A 6 -18.10 -12.93 11.93
CA ARG A 6 -19.53 -12.95 12.29
C ARG A 6 -20.29 -14.09 11.64
N GLU A 7 -19.93 -14.43 10.41
CA GLU A 7 -20.69 -15.36 9.57
C GLU A 7 -20.04 -16.76 9.51
N GLY A 8 -18.84 -16.94 10.08
CA GLY A 8 -18.10 -18.20 10.01
C GLY A 8 -17.70 -18.60 8.57
N ALA A 9 -17.74 -17.65 7.64
CA ALA A 9 -17.48 -17.87 6.23
C ALA A 9 -15.99 -17.69 5.89
N VAL A 10 -15.47 -18.58 5.04
CA VAL A 10 -14.18 -18.40 4.37
C VAL A 10 -14.39 -17.42 3.22
N LEU A 11 -13.67 -16.31 3.22
CA LEU A 11 -13.76 -15.23 2.25
C LEU A 11 -12.49 -15.17 1.41
N LEU A 12 -12.61 -14.89 0.13
CA LEU A 12 -11.49 -14.51 -0.72
C LEU A 12 -11.66 -13.06 -1.18
N ASN A 13 -10.74 -12.18 -0.81
CA ASN A 13 -10.69 -10.84 -1.37
C ASN A 13 -9.73 -10.80 -2.57
N VAL A 14 -10.18 -10.23 -3.68
CA VAL A 14 -9.39 -10.06 -4.92
C VAL A 14 -9.28 -8.57 -5.25
N ASP A 15 -8.11 -8.01 -5.01
CA ASP A 15 -7.79 -6.60 -5.22
C ASP A 15 -7.19 -6.38 -6.61
N VAL A 16 -8.01 -5.89 -7.53
CA VAL A 16 -7.65 -5.67 -8.93
C VAL A 16 -7.23 -4.21 -9.11
N GLY A 17 -5.91 -4.00 -9.05
CA GLY A 17 -5.28 -2.70 -9.25
C GLY A 17 -4.91 -2.42 -10.71
N GLY A 18 -4.09 -1.38 -10.90
CA GLY A 18 -3.61 -1.00 -12.23
C GLY A 18 -2.58 -1.97 -12.82
N GLY A 19 -1.56 -2.39 -12.07
CA GLY A 19 -0.52 -3.29 -12.61
C GLY A 19 -0.56 -4.72 -12.08
N THR A 20 -1.32 -4.96 -11.01
CA THR A 20 -1.24 -6.20 -10.23
C THR A 20 -2.58 -6.50 -9.56
N THR A 21 -2.86 -7.80 -9.42
CA THR A 21 -4.02 -8.34 -8.70
C THR A 21 -3.52 -9.09 -7.49
N LYS A 22 -4.05 -8.77 -6.30
CA LYS A 22 -3.70 -9.43 -5.03
C LYS A 22 -4.87 -10.22 -4.52
N LEU A 23 -4.58 -11.34 -3.88
CA LEU A 23 -5.56 -12.26 -3.36
C LEU A 23 -5.28 -12.50 -1.88
N ALA A 24 -6.31 -12.42 -1.05
CA ALA A 24 -6.24 -12.71 0.38
C ALA A 24 -7.36 -13.67 0.76
N LEU A 25 -6.97 -14.90 1.13
CA LEU A 25 -7.87 -15.91 1.67
C LEU A 25 -8.01 -15.68 3.18
N ILE A 26 -9.23 -15.56 3.65
CA ILE A 26 -9.58 -15.14 5.01
C ILE A 26 -10.47 -16.21 5.63
N ASP A 27 -10.08 -16.71 6.79
CA ASP A 27 -10.85 -17.66 7.59
C ASP A 27 -10.84 -17.24 9.06
N GLY A 28 -11.97 -17.37 9.75
CA GLY A 28 -12.10 -16.93 11.14
C GLY A 28 -11.76 -15.45 11.40
N GLY A 29 -11.74 -14.61 10.36
CA GLY A 29 -11.31 -13.21 10.45
C GLY A 29 -9.82 -12.94 10.31
N GLU A 30 -9.01 -13.96 10.05
CA GLU A 30 -7.56 -13.87 9.86
C GLU A 30 -7.22 -14.14 8.39
N VAL A 31 -6.15 -13.52 7.88
CA VAL A 31 -5.61 -13.92 6.57
C VAL A 31 -4.88 -15.24 6.77
N VAL A 32 -5.33 -16.29 6.09
CA VAL A 32 -4.73 -17.62 6.15
C VAL A 32 -3.83 -17.92 4.95
N ALA A 33 -4.01 -17.22 3.83
CA ALA A 33 -3.11 -17.30 2.69
C ALA A 33 -3.20 -16.05 1.81
N THR A 34 -2.12 -15.77 1.09
CA THR A 34 -2.03 -14.65 0.16
C THR A 34 -1.41 -15.08 -1.15
N SER A 35 -1.84 -14.48 -2.26
CA SER A 35 -1.22 -14.65 -3.57
C SER A 35 -1.26 -13.32 -4.33
N ALA A 36 -0.43 -13.18 -5.37
CA ALA A 36 -0.42 -11.99 -6.20
C ALA A 36 0.05 -12.33 -7.60
N ILE A 37 -0.52 -11.64 -8.60
CA ILE A 37 -0.21 -11.82 -10.02
C ILE A 37 0.00 -10.46 -10.69
N ARG A 38 0.83 -10.41 -11.74
CA ARG A 38 1.13 -9.23 -12.54
C ARG A 38 0.06 -8.95 -13.60
N VAL A 39 -1.19 -8.85 -13.14
CA VAL A 39 -2.36 -8.58 -13.97
C VAL A 39 -3.14 -7.40 -13.38
N GLY A 40 -3.45 -6.39 -14.20
CA GLY A 40 -4.26 -5.24 -13.78
C GLY A 40 -4.76 -4.42 -14.97
N ALA A 41 -5.48 -3.34 -14.70
CA ALA A 41 -6.11 -2.49 -15.74
C ALA A 41 -5.11 -1.80 -16.69
N ARG A 42 -3.89 -1.53 -16.24
CA ARG A 42 -2.79 -0.94 -17.01
C ARG A 42 -1.87 -2.06 -17.49
N SER A 43 -2.30 -2.79 -18.51
CA SER A 43 -1.41 -3.70 -19.24
C SER A 43 -0.63 -2.91 -20.28
N HIS A 44 0.69 -3.11 -20.34
CA HIS A 44 1.56 -2.52 -21.37
C HIS A 44 1.14 -2.96 -22.78
N ASP A 45 0.54 -4.15 -22.92
CA ASP A 45 0.10 -4.70 -24.20
C ASP A 45 -1.20 -4.07 -24.73
N ALA A 46 -1.85 -3.21 -23.93
CA ALA A 46 -3.07 -2.52 -24.34
C ALA A 46 -2.82 -1.32 -25.26
N SER A 47 -1.59 -0.81 -25.33
CA SER A 47 -1.26 0.39 -26.11
C SER A 47 -1.36 0.10 -27.61
N GLY A 48 -2.24 0.80 -28.31
CA GLY A 48 -2.42 0.68 -29.77
C GLY A 48 -3.42 -0.39 -30.22
N LEU A 49 -4.08 -1.09 -29.29
CA LEU A 49 -5.19 -2.00 -29.62
C LEU A 49 -6.47 -1.22 -29.93
N ASP A 50 -7.23 -1.70 -30.92
CA ASP A 50 -8.60 -1.25 -31.15
C ASP A 50 -9.57 -1.77 -30.06
N GLY A 51 -10.83 -1.35 -30.12
CA GLY A 51 -11.82 -1.77 -29.13
C GLY A 51 -12.03 -3.30 -29.07
N ALA A 52 -11.84 -4.03 -30.17
CA ALA A 52 -11.99 -5.48 -30.17
C ALA A 52 -10.79 -6.17 -29.52
N GLY A 53 -9.57 -5.70 -29.83
CA GLY A 53 -8.32 -6.17 -29.23
C GLY A 53 -8.29 -5.91 -27.72
N ARG A 54 -8.72 -4.73 -27.28
CA ARG A 54 -8.84 -4.39 -25.85
C ARG A 54 -9.76 -5.34 -25.10
N ARG A 55 -10.95 -5.63 -25.65
CA ARG A 55 -11.90 -6.59 -25.06
C ARG A 55 -11.34 -8.01 -25.04
N ALA A 56 -10.60 -8.42 -26.07
CA ALA A 56 -9.97 -9.74 -26.09
C ALA A 56 -8.91 -9.87 -25.00
N LEU A 57 -8.03 -8.88 -24.86
CA LEU A 57 -7.03 -8.81 -23.80
C LEU A 57 -7.67 -8.79 -22.41
N ALA A 58 -8.72 -7.97 -22.22
CA ALA A 58 -9.45 -7.93 -20.97
C ALA A 58 -10.05 -9.30 -20.56
N ARG A 59 -10.55 -10.09 -21.53
CA ARG A 59 -11.04 -11.46 -21.27
C ARG A 59 -9.93 -12.41 -20.86
N GLU A 60 -8.74 -12.28 -21.45
CA GLU A 60 -7.57 -13.07 -21.07
C GLU A 60 -7.11 -12.74 -19.65
N LEU A 61 -6.97 -11.45 -19.33
CA LEU A 61 -6.60 -10.97 -18.00
C LEU A 61 -7.64 -11.38 -16.94
N ALA A 62 -8.93 -11.28 -17.25
CA ALA A 62 -10.00 -11.77 -16.37
C ALA A 62 -9.89 -13.29 -16.15
N GLY A 63 -9.57 -14.05 -17.19
CA GLY A 63 -9.31 -15.49 -17.08
C GLY A 63 -8.15 -15.81 -16.15
N ALA A 64 -7.04 -15.06 -16.24
CA ALA A 64 -5.92 -15.19 -15.32
C ALA A 64 -6.34 -14.91 -13.86
N ILE A 65 -7.09 -13.83 -13.61
CA ILE A 65 -7.60 -13.50 -12.26
C ILE A 65 -8.45 -14.64 -11.68
N VAL A 66 -9.36 -15.22 -12.49
CA VAL A 66 -10.20 -16.35 -12.05
C VAL A 66 -9.35 -17.58 -11.72
N ARG A 67 -8.39 -17.93 -12.56
CA ARG A 67 -7.50 -19.07 -12.34
C ARG A 67 -6.65 -18.88 -11.08
N ALA A 68 -6.11 -17.68 -10.86
CA ALA A 68 -5.39 -17.35 -9.62
C ALA A 68 -6.31 -17.41 -8.38
N ALA A 69 -7.55 -16.97 -8.49
CA ALA A 69 -8.54 -17.08 -7.41
C ALA A 69 -8.83 -18.54 -7.04
N ARG A 70 -8.69 -19.47 -7.98
CA ARG A 70 -8.84 -20.92 -7.77
C ARG A 70 -7.55 -21.62 -7.30
N GLY A 71 -6.47 -20.87 -7.09
CA GLY A 71 -5.18 -21.41 -6.66
C GLY A 71 -4.37 -22.05 -7.78
N GLU A 72 -4.65 -21.74 -9.05
CA GLU A 72 -3.85 -22.25 -10.17
C GLU A 72 -2.57 -21.42 -10.35
N ALA A 73 -1.45 -22.10 -10.64
CA ALA A 73 -0.22 -21.44 -11.08
C ALA A 73 -0.38 -20.87 -12.49
N LEU A 74 0.10 -19.65 -12.70
CA LEU A 74 -0.01 -18.93 -13.98
C LEU A 74 1.30 -18.79 -14.74
N HIS A 75 2.41 -19.30 -14.19
CA HIS A 75 3.72 -19.45 -14.83
C HIS A 75 4.16 -18.21 -15.64
N GLY A 76 4.81 -17.27 -14.95
CA GLY A 76 5.31 -16.02 -15.54
C GLY A 76 4.48 -14.79 -15.21
N LEU A 77 3.26 -14.99 -14.70
CA LEU A 77 2.42 -13.93 -14.13
C LEU A 77 2.42 -13.92 -12.59
N ASP A 78 2.79 -15.03 -11.95
CA ASP A 78 2.81 -15.14 -10.49
C ASP A 78 3.90 -14.24 -9.87
N LEU A 79 3.50 -13.45 -8.88
CA LEU A 79 4.40 -12.64 -8.03
C LEU A 79 4.62 -13.30 -6.67
N LEU A 80 3.65 -14.11 -6.24
CA LEU A 80 3.69 -14.95 -5.04
C LEU A 80 3.14 -16.33 -5.38
N ASP A 81 3.34 -17.29 -4.48
CA ASP A 81 2.82 -18.64 -4.65
C ASP A 81 1.28 -18.65 -4.82
N PRO A 82 0.74 -19.63 -5.57
CA PRO A 82 -0.71 -19.79 -5.70
C PRO A 82 -1.39 -20.04 -4.36
N LEU A 83 -2.68 -19.70 -4.27
CA LEU A 83 -3.47 -20.01 -3.08
C LEU A 83 -3.51 -21.52 -2.79
N PRO A 84 -3.50 -21.92 -1.51
CA PRO A 84 -3.62 -23.33 -1.14
C PRO A 84 -4.99 -23.89 -1.53
N ALA A 85 -5.05 -25.21 -1.73
CA ALA A 85 -6.29 -25.90 -2.10
C ALA A 85 -7.39 -25.85 -1.02
N VAL A 86 -7.00 -25.61 0.25
CA VAL A 86 -7.90 -25.48 1.39
C VAL A 86 -7.40 -24.40 2.36
N PRO A 87 -8.30 -23.67 3.06
CA PRO A 87 -9.76 -23.77 2.96
C PRO A 87 -10.31 -23.17 1.66
N LEU A 88 -11.45 -23.68 1.17
CA LEU A 88 -12.10 -23.14 -0.03
C LEU A 88 -12.99 -21.93 0.34
N PRO A 89 -12.87 -20.79 -0.35
CA PRO A 89 -13.69 -19.62 -0.07
C PRO A 89 -15.13 -19.86 -0.52
N SER A 90 -16.07 -19.56 0.37
CA SER A 90 -17.52 -19.59 0.07
C SER A 90 -18.02 -18.29 -0.58
N VAL A 91 -17.29 -17.20 -0.37
CA VAL A 91 -17.62 -15.85 -0.86
C VAL A 91 -16.36 -15.22 -1.43
N VAL A 92 -16.51 -14.52 -2.55
CA VAL A 92 -15.47 -13.71 -3.17
C VAL A 92 -15.89 -12.25 -3.13
N THR A 93 -15.00 -11.36 -2.71
CA THR A 93 -15.17 -9.91 -2.82
C THR A 93 -14.09 -9.33 -3.72
N LEU A 94 -14.43 -8.27 -4.45
CA LEU A 94 -13.48 -7.53 -5.26
C LEU A 94 -13.18 -6.18 -4.61
N SER A 95 -11.98 -5.69 -4.85
CA SER A 95 -11.56 -4.35 -4.46
C SER A 95 -10.59 -3.75 -5.48
N GLY A 96 -10.20 -2.49 -5.28
CA GLY A 96 -9.34 -1.77 -6.22
C GLY A 96 -10.13 -1.06 -7.33
N GLY A 97 -9.42 -0.35 -8.21
CA GLY A 97 -10.06 0.54 -9.20
C GLY A 97 -11.00 -0.19 -10.17
N VAL A 98 -10.71 -1.44 -10.51
CA VAL A 98 -11.57 -2.24 -11.40
C VAL A 98 -12.85 -2.69 -10.69
N ALA A 99 -12.80 -2.92 -9.38
CA ALA A 99 -13.96 -3.34 -8.61
C ALA A 99 -15.08 -2.30 -8.61
N GLU A 100 -14.74 -1.00 -8.63
CA GLU A 100 -15.70 0.10 -8.76
C GLU A 100 -16.55 -0.03 -10.02
N HIS A 101 -15.90 -0.36 -11.14
CA HIS A 101 -16.56 -0.62 -12.40
C HIS A 101 -17.36 -1.92 -12.37
N VAL A 102 -16.88 -2.97 -11.70
CA VAL A 102 -17.61 -4.25 -11.54
C VAL A 102 -18.91 -4.04 -10.77
N TYR A 103 -18.87 -3.29 -9.68
CA TYR A 103 -20.04 -3.02 -8.84
C TYR A 103 -20.93 -1.90 -9.36
N GLY A 104 -20.46 -1.13 -10.35
CA GLY A 104 -21.20 -0.03 -10.98
C GLY A 104 -21.20 1.25 -10.14
N TRP A 105 -20.19 1.43 -9.28
CA TRP A 105 -19.98 2.63 -8.48
C TRP A 105 -19.28 3.74 -9.26
N ASP A 106 -18.47 3.36 -10.25
CA ASP A 106 -17.81 4.30 -11.16
C ASP A 106 -18.04 3.87 -12.62
N ALA A 107 -18.39 4.85 -13.46
CA ALA A 107 -18.60 4.69 -14.89
C ALA A 107 -17.63 5.52 -15.74
N ALA A 108 -16.67 6.21 -15.10
CA ALA A 108 -15.68 7.03 -15.80
C ALA A 108 -14.67 6.14 -16.56
N ASP A 109 -14.38 6.54 -17.79
CA ASP A 109 -13.30 5.95 -18.58
C ASP A 109 -11.98 6.65 -18.22
N HIS A 110 -11.04 5.88 -17.68
CA HIS A 110 -9.74 6.34 -17.24
C HIS A 110 -8.65 6.16 -18.31
N GLY A 111 -9.03 5.71 -19.52
CA GLY A 111 -8.10 5.45 -20.62
C GLY A 111 -7.28 4.15 -20.45
N ASP A 112 -7.55 3.36 -19.42
CA ASP A 112 -6.97 2.03 -19.19
C ASP A 112 -8.00 0.92 -19.49
N LEU A 113 -7.67 -0.35 -19.24
CA LEU A 113 -8.58 -1.48 -19.48
C LEU A 113 -9.65 -1.65 -18.39
N GLY A 114 -9.81 -0.72 -17.44
CA GLY A 114 -10.63 -0.91 -16.25
C GLY A 114 -12.07 -1.30 -16.55
N LEU A 115 -12.73 -0.61 -17.49
CA LEU A 115 -14.12 -0.89 -17.90
C LEU A 115 -14.24 -2.25 -18.62
N ASP A 116 -13.35 -2.53 -19.57
CA ASP A 116 -13.35 -3.79 -20.34
C ASP A 116 -13.06 -5.00 -19.42
N LEU A 117 -12.10 -4.85 -18.50
CA LEU A 117 -11.72 -5.88 -17.53
C LEU A 117 -12.83 -6.13 -16.51
N ALA A 118 -13.51 -5.08 -16.04
CA ALA A 118 -14.66 -5.22 -15.15
C ALA A 118 -15.83 -5.93 -15.84
N ALA A 119 -16.11 -5.65 -17.11
CA ALA A 119 -17.11 -6.40 -17.88
C ALA A 119 -16.73 -7.88 -18.00
N ALA A 120 -15.48 -8.18 -18.36
CA ALA A 120 -15.00 -9.55 -18.49
C ALA A 120 -15.02 -10.33 -17.14
N ILE A 121 -14.72 -9.68 -16.02
CA ILE A 121 -14.83 -10.30 -14.68
C ILE A 121 -16.30 -10.61 -14.35
N ARG A 122 -17.24 -9.73 -14.69
CA ARG A 122 -18.68 -9.97 -14.49
C ARG A 122 -19.18 -11.17 -15.30
N GLU A 123 -18.76 -11.28 -16.55
CA GLU A 123 -19.11 -12.42 -17.42
C GLU A 123 -18.60 -13.75 -16.83
N ARG A 124 -17.46 -13.72 -16.14
CA ARG A 124 -16.80 -14.90 -15.55
C ARG A 124 -17.12 -15.09 -14.06
N ALA A 125 -18.04 -14.33 -13.48
CA ALA A 125 -18.31 -14.36 -12.04
C ALA A 125 -18.70 -15.77 -11.53
N ALA A 126 -19.37 -16.57 -12.35
CA ALA A 126 -19.76 -17.94 -12.03
C ALA A 126 -18.57 -18.94 -12.00
N GLU A 127 -17.40 -18.56 -12.53
CA GLU A 127 -16.19 -19.40 -12.53
C GLU A 127 -15.33 -19.19 -11.27
N LEU A 128 -15.65 -18.20 -10.44
CA LEU A 128 -14.96 -17.93 -9.18
C LEU A 128 -15.20 -19.07 -8.16
N PRO A 129 -14.26 -19.30 -7.23
CA PRO A 129 -14.36 -20.40 -6.26
C PRO A 129 -15.48 -20.22 -5.21
N GLY A 130 -16.12 -19.05 -5.16
CA GLY A 130 -17.21 -18.72 -4.25
C GLY A 130 -18.14 -17.67 -4.85
N ILE A 131 -19.23 -17.35 -4.15
CA ILE A 131 -20.22 -16.38 -4.65
C ILE A 131 -19.60 -14.98 -4.66
N LEU A 132 -19.57 -14.34 -5.83
CA LEU A 132 -19.19 -12.94 -5.92
C LEU A 132 -20.23 -12.08 -5.21
N ASP A 133 -19.82 -11.44 -4.13
CA ASP A 133 -20.68 -10.57 -3.33
C ASP A 133 -20.11 -9.14 -3.27
N ARG A 134 -20.98 -8.19 -2.92
CA ARG A 134 -20.60 -6.80 -2.72
C ARG A 134 -20.00 -6.63 -1.31
N PRO A 135 -18.83 -5.99 -1.18
CA PRO A 135 -18.38 -5.54 0.13
C PRO A 135 -19.35 -4.45 0.62
N GLY A 136 -19.70 -4.48 1.91
CA GLY A 136 -20.60 -3.48 2.51
C GLY A 136 -20.07 -2.04 2.51
N GLU A 137 -18.76 -1.86 2.23
CA GLU A 137 -18.11 -0.57 2.03
C GLU A 137 -17.31 -0.63 0.70
N GLY A 138 -17.68 0.17 -0.32
CA GLY A 138 -16.94 0.27 -1.58
C GLY A 138 -15.59 0.97 -1.45
N ILE A 139 -14.63 0.81 -2.39
CA ILE A 139 -13.16 1.10 -2.37
C ILE A 139 -12.38 0.64 -1.11
N ARG A 140 -13.01 0.59 0.06
CA ARG A 140 -12.44 0.47 1.40
C ARG A 140 -12.14 -0.97 1.82
N ALA A 141 -12.44 -1.92 0.93
CA ALA A 141 -12.04 -3.31 1.06
C ALA A 141 -10.83 -3.66 0.16
N THR A 142 -9.99 -2.70 -0.21
CA THR A 142 -8.63 -3.04 -0.68
C THR A 142 -7.94 -3.87 0.40
N VAL A 143 -6.99 -4.74 0.03
CA VAL A 143 -6.21 -5.58 0.98
C VAL A 143 -5.44 -4.74 2.02
N ILE A 144 -5.60 -3.42 2.00
CA ILE A 144 -5.35 -2.43 3.05
C ILE A 144 -5.99 -2.78 4.42
N GLY A 145 -6.90 -3.76 4.49
CA GLY A 145 -7.58 -4.21 5.72
C GLY A 145 -7.14 -5.55 6.31
N ALA A 146 -6.08 -6.18 5.81
CA ALA A 146 -5.63 -7.47 6.33
C ALA A 146 -4.98 -7.34 7.73
N SER A 147 -4.24 -6.25 7.96
CA SER A 147 -3.85 -5.77 9.29
C SER A 147 -3.86 -4.25 9.27
N GLN A 148 -4.75 -3.65 10.04
CA GLN A 148 -4.73 -2.23 10.36
C GLN A 148 -4.56 -2.12 11.86
N PHE A 149 -3.50 -1.47 12.29
CA PHE A 149 -3.33 -1.12 13.69
C PHE A 149 -3.08 0.38 13.79
N SER A 150 -3.65 0.95 14.84
CA SER A 150 -3.50 2.37 15.15
C SER A 150 -2.51 2.53 16.28
N VAL A 151 -1.45 3.29 16.05
CA VAL A 151 -0.47 3.68 17.06
C VAL A 151 -0.71 5.14 17.39
N HIS A 152 -0.71 5.47 18.68
CA HIS A 152 -0.72 6.86 19.12
C HIS A 152 0.70 7.25 19.48
N LEU A 153 1.28 8.15 18.69
CA LEU A 153 2.61 8.69 18.93
C LEU A 153 2.47 9.91 19.84
N SER A 154 3.21 9.94 20.95
CA SER A 154 3.10 10.97 21.99
C SER A 154 4.31 11.90 22.00
N GLY A 155 4.06 13.21 22.10
CA GLY A 155 5.08 14.20 22.45
C GLY A 155 6.30 14.18 21.52
N SER A 156 7.42 13.60 22.01
CA SER A 156 8.71 13.56 21.32
C SER A 156 8.81 12.51 20.20
N THR A 157 7.89 11.55 20.15
CA THR A 157 7.94 10.42 19.20
C THR A 157 7.46 10.80 17.79
N PHE A 158 7.21 12.08 17.55
CA PHE A 158 6.92 12.62 16.22
C PHE A 158 7.36 14.08 16.11
N PHE A 159 7.56 14.52 14.87
CA PHE A 159 7.79 15.91 14.53
C PHE A 159 6.86 16.30 13.38
N VAL A 160 6.19 17.44 13.51
CA VAL A 160 5.35 18.02 12.47
C VAL A 160 5.68 19.50 12.39
N SER A 161 6.22 19.96 11.25
CA SER A 161 6.61 21.37 11.08
C SER A 161 5.41 22.32 11.05
N ASP A 162 4.28 21.86 10.49
CA ASP A 162 3.06 22.65 10.37
C ASP A 162 1.84 21.72 10.50
N GLU A 163 1.09 21.84 11.60
CA GLU A 163 -0.08 20.98 11.85
C GLU A 163 -1.16 21.08 10.76
N ARG A 164 -1.17 22.15 9.94
CA ARG A 164 -2.12 22.32 8.82
C ARG A 164 -1.92 21.34 7.67
N ILE A 165 -0.77 20.67 7.60
CA ILE A 165 -0.51 19.61 6.60
C ILE A 165 -1.22 18.30 6.96
N LEU A 166 -1.69 18.18 8.22
CA LEU A 166 -2.43 17.02 8.70
C LEU A 166 -3.94 17.25 8.54
N PRO A 167 -4.75 16.20 8.30
CA PRO A 167 -4.35 14.79 8.24
C PRO A 167 -3.76 14.38 6.89
N LEU A 168 -2.76 13.51 6.90
CA LEU A 168 -2.29 12.78 5.73
C LEU A 168 -3.05 11.46 5.60
N ARG A 169 -3.45 11.11 4.38
CA ARG A 169 -4.24 9.90 4.09
C ARG A 169 -3.61 9.10 2.96
N ASN A 170 -3.55 7.79 3.15
CA ASN A 170 -3.08 6.81 2.19
C ASN A 170 -1.69 7.17 1.64
N VAL A 171 -0.77 7.56 2.51
CA VAL A 171 0.61 7.85 2.10
C VAL A 171 1.33 6.51 1.89
N PRO A 172 1.77 6.18 0.67
CA PRO A 172 2.48 4.93 0.41
C PRO A 172 3.84 4.91 1.10
N VAL A 173 4.19 3.78 1.70
CA VAL A 173 5.48 3.56 2.35
C VAL A 173 6.49 2.99 1.35
N VAL A 174 7.70 3.53 1.38
CA VAL A 174 8.87 3.00 0.69
C VAL A 174 9.95 2.67 1.72
N VAL A 175 10.47 1.44 1.72
CA VAL A 175 11.48 1.01 2.68
C VAL A 175 12.87 1.24 2.10
N SER A 176 13.67 2.00 2.85
CA SER A 176 15.11 2.05 2.65
C SER A 176 15.74 0.99 3.54
N THR A 177 16.18 -0.14 2.96
CA THR A 177 16.80 -1.25 3.69
C THR A 177 18.15 -0.93 4.33
N ALA A 178 18.66 0.30 4.19
CA ALA A 178 19.82 0.71 4.96
C ALA A 178 19.45 1.24 6.33
N GLY A 179 20.28 0.86 7.29
CA GLY A 179 20.38 1.58 8.55
C GLY A 179 20.80 3.04 8.37
N ASP A 180 21.06 3.68 9.49
CA ASP A 180 21.26 5.10 9.68
C ASP A 180 22.59 5.67 9.14
N GLY A 181 23.19 5.09 8.08
CA GLY A 181 24.51 5.32 7.46
C GLY A 181 25.01 6.77 7.23
N SER A 182 26.07 6.94 6.42
CA SER A 182 26.52 8.30 6.06
C SER A 182 25.43 9.05 5.26
N ALA A 183 25.48 10.39 5.23
CA ALA A 183 24.49 11.18 4.51
C ALA A 183 24.32 10.77 3.03
N HIS A 184 25.44 10.49 2.36
CA HIS A 184 25.43 10.08 0.95
C HIS A 184 24.83 8.68 0.73
N GLU A 185 25.02 7.79 1.70
CA GLU A 185 24.43 6.47 1.70
C GLU A 185 22.92 6.48 1.92
N VAL A 186 22.46 7.30 2.88
CA VAL A 186 21.03 7.52 3.11
C VAL A 186 20.40 8.16 1.88
N GLU A 187 20.99 9.22 1.33
CA GLU A 187 20.52 9.90 0.11
C GLU A 187 20.28 8.93 -1.05
N ARG A 188 21.31 8.13 -1.40
CA ARG A 188 21.25 7.20 -2.53
C ARG A 188 20.12 6.19 -2.40
N ARG A 189 19.89 5.70 -1.18
CA ARG A 189 18.91 4.65 -0.91
C ARG A 189 17.50 5.17 -0.79
N VAL A 190 17.32 6.32 -0.14
CA VAL A 190 16.04 7.04 -0.13
C VAL A 190 15.61 7.38 -1.56
N ARG A 191 16.51 7.97 -2.35
CA ARG A 191 16.24 8.27 -3.77
C ARG A 191 15.86 7.01 -4.54
N GLY A 192 16.65 5.94 -4.41
CA GLY A 192 16.36 4.68 -5.09
C GLY A 192 15.04 4.03 -4.66
N ALA A 193 14.68 4.08 -3.37
CA ALA A 193 13.40 3.55 -2.88
C ALA A 193 12.20 4.32 -3.46
N ILE A 194 12.30 5.64 -3.47
CA ILE A 194 11.28 6.52 -4.07
C ILE A 194 11.15 6.24 -5.57
N GLU A 195 12.26 6.15 -6.30
CA GLU A 195 12.27 5.87 -7.75
C GLU A 195 11.65 4.50 -8.07
N ARG A 196 12.03 3.44 -7.33
CA ARG A 196 11.48 2.09 -7.51
C ARG A 196 9.97 2.02 -7.26
N SER A 197 9.45 2.83 -6.34
CA SER A 197 8.03 2.83 -6.01
C SER A 197 7.13 3.31 -7.16
N GLY A 198 7.65 4.16 -8.05
CA GLY A 198 6.88 4.76 -9.14
C GLY A 198 5.75 5.70 -8.68
N HIS A 199 5.66 6.04 -7.38
CA HIS A 199 4.60 6.90 -6.87
C HIS A 199 4.85 8.38 -7.22
N ALA A 200 3.83 8.99 -7.82
CA ALA A 200 3.76 10.44 -7.99
C ALA A 200 3.18 11.06 -6.70
N GLY A 201 3.89 12.04 -6.11
CA GLY A 201 3.45 12.75 -4.91
C GLY A 201 4.16 12.34 -3.62
N ALA A 202 3.47 12.53 -2.49
CA ALA A 202 3.97 12.26 -1.14
C ALA A 202 4.18 10.76 -0.92
N VAL A 203 5.30 10.42 -0.28
CA VAL A 203 5.71 9.06 0.06
C VAL A 203 6.27 9.10 1.48
N ALA A 204 6.00 8.06 2.26
CA ALA A 204 6.55 7.88 3.59
C ALA A 204 7.81 7.02 3.48
N VAL A 205 8.97 7.60 3.78
CA VAL A 205 10.24 6.88 3.76
C VAL A 205 10.42 6.17 5.10
N ALA A 206 10.32 4.85 5.10
CA ALA A 206 10.65 4.03 6.26
C ALA A 206 12.16 3.75 6.28
N LEU A 207 12.82 4.14 7.37
CA LEU A 207 14.27 4.03 7.53
C LEU A 207 14.63 3.44 8.90
N PRO A 208 15.31 2.28 8.95
CA PRO A 208 15.85 1.75 10.18
C PRO A 208 16.89 2.71 10.79
N PHE A 209 16.71 3.03 12.07
CA PHE A 209 17.67 3.76 12.88
C PHE A 209 17.99 2.92 14.11
N GLY A 210 19.27 2.54 14.27
CA GLY A 210 19.69 1.60 15.32
C GLY A 210 21.04 1.92 15.95
N SER A 211 21.74 2.95 15.48
CA SER A 211 22.97 3.44 16.11
C SER A 211 22.63 4.36 17.29
N GLU A 212 23.64 4.63 18.12
CA GLU A 212 23.56 5.68 19.14
C GLU A 212 23.18 7.03 18.51
N PRO A 213 22.19 7.77 19.04
CA PRO A 213 21.66 9.02 18.47
C PRO A 213 22.59 10.22 18.69
N ARG A 214 23.85 10.10 18.25
CA ARG A 214 24.81 11.20 18.26
C ARG A 214 24.41 12.22 17.20
N TYR A 215 24.61 13.50 17.50
CA TYR A 215 24.29 14.60 16.58
C TYR A 215 24.79 14.38 15.15
N ALA A 216 26.04 13.94 14.97
CA ALA A 216 26.60 13.65 13.64
C ALA A 216 25.76 12.62 12.86
N ARG A 217 25.25 11.59 13.54
CA ARG A 217 24.41 10.54 12.96
C ARG A 217 23.04 11.07 12.57
N LEU A 218 22.40 11.79 13.48
CA LEU A 218 21.10 12.43 13.25
C LEU A 218 21.16 13.39 12.06
N ARG A 219 22.25 14.17 11.97
CA ARG A 219 22.50 15.10 10.88
C ARG A 219 22.74 14.39 9.56
N ASP A 220 23.49 13.30 9.55
CA ASP A 220 23.70 12.50 8.33
C ASP A 220 22.37 11.95 7.80
N VAL A 221 21.52 11.40 8.67
CA VAL A 221 20.19 10.92 8.31
C VAL A 221 19.31 12.06 7.78
N ALA A 222 19.28 13.22 8.45
CA ALA A 222 18.52 14.39 8.00
C ALA A 222 18.98 14.89 6.62
N VAL A 223 20.28 15.01 6.38
CA VAL A 223 20.84 15.42 5.08
C VAL A 223 20.48 14.41 3.99
N GLY A 224 20.61 13.12 4.30
CA GLY A 224 20.27 12.05 3.38
C GLY A 224 18.79 12.04 3.00
N LEU A 225 17.89 12.20 3.98
CA LEU A 225 16.45 12.30 3.76
C LEU A 225 16.11 13.50 2.87
N ALA A 226 16.62 14.69 3.20
CA ALA A 226 16.34 15.92 2.44
C ALA A 226 16.79 15.82 0.98
N ARG A 227 18.02 15.32 0.75
CA ARG A 227 18.57 15.16 -0.62
C ARG A 227 17.94 14.00 -1.38
N GLY A 228 17.61 12.91 -0.69
CA GLY A 228 16.99 11.73 -1.29
C GLY A 228 15.56 11.99 -1.74
N ALA A 229 14.78 12.71 -0.92
CA ALA A 229 13.42 13.11 -1.26
C ALA A 229 13.37 14.23 -2.32
N GLY A 230 14.43 15.02 -2.44
CA GLY A 230 14.52 16.13 -3.38
C GLY A 230 13.44 17.18 -3.11
N GLU A 231 12.65 17.52 -4.13
CA GLU A 231 11.60 18.54 -4.05
C GLU A 231 10.26 18.00 -3.52
N ARG A 232 10.15 16.70 -3.23
CA ARG A 232 8.89 16.09 -2.79
C ARG A 232 8.43 16.64 -1.46
N ARG A 233 7.18 17.11 -1.40
CA ARG A 233 6.56 17.66 -0.20
C ARG A 233 5.09 17.18 -0.04
N PRO A 234 4.60 17.00 1.19
CA PRO A 234 5.35 17.04 2.45
C PRO A 234 6.41 15.92 2.52
N LEU A 235 7.52 16.18 3.19
CA LEU A 235 8.54 15.17 3.48
C LEU A 235 8.03 14.31 4.63
N VAL A 236 7.72 13.04 4.36
CA VAL A 236 7.25 12.10 5.39
C VAL A 236 8.31 11.02 5.61
N ALA A 237 8.75 10.86 6.85
CA ALA A 237 9.72 9.86 7.26
C ALA A 237 9.23 9.10 8.48
N ALA A 238 9.49 7.79 8.52
CA ALA A 238 9.23 6.93 9.67
C ALA A 238 10.55 6.25 10.06
N LEU A 239 10.95 6.42 11.31
CA LEU A 239 12.21 5.95 11.86
C LEU A 239 11.93 4.88 12.92
N THR A 240 12.70 3.80 12.94
CA THR A 240 12.54 2.76 13.98
C THR A 240 13.14 3.19 15.33
N GLY A 241 14.06 4.16 15.32
CA GLY A 241 14.63 4.76 16.53
C GLY A 241 13.70 5.82 17.14
N ASP A 242 14.02 6.29 18.34
CA ASP A 242 13.31 7.38 19.04
C ASP A 242 14.05 8.71 18.80
N VAL A 243 13.98 9.21 17.55
CA VAL A 243 14.79 10.36 17.09
C VAL A 243 14.03 11.35 16.20
N ALA A 244 12.72 11.19 16.00
CA ALA A 244 11.91 11.96 15.07
C ALA A 244 11.95 13.44 15.37
N HIS A 245 11.82 13.82 16.65
CA HIS A 245 11.88 15.22 17.04
C HIS A 245 13.24 15.86 16.71
N SER A 246 14.35 15.16 16.99
CA SER A 246 15.69 15.68 16.71
C SER A 246 15.98 15.75 15.21
N VAL A 247 15.65 14.69 14.44
CA VAL A 247 15.83 14.67 12.98
C VAL A 247 14.94 15.74 12.33
N GLY A 248 13.70 15.86 12.77
CA GLY A 248 12.74 16.88 12.30
C GLY A 248 13.25 18.30 12.54
N ARG A 249 13.81 18.57 13.72
CA ARG A 249 14.45 19.86 14.05
C ARG A 249 15.65 20.16 13.16
N ILE A 250 16.51 19.19 12.91
CA ILE A 250 17.65 19.38 11.98
C ILE A 250 17.13 19.68 10.57
N LEU A 251 16.10 18.97 10.09
CA LEU A 251 15.49 19.22 8.79
C LEU A 251 14.92 20.64 8.68
N GLU A 252 14.17 21.09 9.69
CA GLU A 252 13.52 22.41 9.71
C GLU A 252 14.52 23.55 9.99
N ASP A 253 15.17 23.52 11.16
CA ASP A 253 15.92 24.65 11.71
C ASP A 253 17.32 24.79 11.08
N GLU A 254 17.98 23.68 10.75
CA GLU A 254 19.36 23.70 10.22
C GLU A 254 19.45 23.55 8.70
N LEU A 255 18.64 22.66 8.12
CA LEU A 255 18.65 22.38 6.69
C LEU A 255 17.65 23.23 5.91
N GLY A 256 16.75 23.96 6.58
CA GLY A 256 15.80 24.87 5.95
C GLY A 256 14.78 24.17 5.05
N VAL A 257 14.45 22.90 5.34
CA VAL A 257 13.45 22.15 4.58
C VAL A 257 12.08 22.79 4.83
N SER A 258 11.47 23.30 3.76
CA SER A 258 10.14 23.93 3.78
C SER A 258 9.12 23.13 2.97
N GLY A 259 7.82 23.41 3.13
CA GLY A 259 6.74 22.70 2.42
C GLY A 259 6.13 21.52 3.19
N GLY A 260 6.40 21.42 4.49
CA GLY A 260 5.83 20.41 5.37
C GLY A 260 6.77 19.24 5.62
N ILE A 261 7.01 18.95 6.90
CA ILE A 261 7.82 17.83 7.39
C ILE A 261 6.97 17.05 8.39
N VAL A 262 6.94 15.74 8.22
CA VAL A 262 6.39 14.79 9.19
C VAL A 262 7.44 13.71 9.43
N VAL A 263 7.94 13.61 10.66
CA VAL A 263 8.84 12.51 11.07
C VAL A 263 8.15 11.75 12.20
N LEU A 264 8.13 10.42 12.11
CA LEU A 264 7.44 9.53 13.05
C LEU A 264 8.43 8.51 13.61
N ASP A 265 8.37 8.21 14.91
CA ASP A 265 9.21 7.19 15.55
C ASP A 265 8.46 5.88 15.81
N GLY A 266 9.21 4.80 16.02
CA GLY A 266 8.72 3.55 16.58
C GLY A 266 7.72 2.81 15.68
N LEU A 267 7.68 3.16 14.39
CA LEU A 267 6.85 2.48 13.41
C LEU A 267 7.72 1.47 12.64
N GLU A 268 7.44 0.20 12.84
CA GLU A 268 7.94 -0.85 11.96
C GLU A 268 7.02 -0.92 10.74
N LEU A 269 7.53 -0.41 9.61
CA LEU A 269 6.79 -0.38 8.35
C LEU A 269 7.48 -1.27 7.31
N SER A 270 6.68 -1.94 6.50
CA SER A 270 7.10 -2.82 5.43
C SER A 270 6.91 -2.17 4.05
N GLU A 271 7.56 -2.74 3.04
CA GLU A 271 7.33 -2.32 1.66
C GLU A 271 5.86 -2.55 1.33
N LEU A 272 5.24 -1.61 0.60
CA LEU A 272 3.83 -1.63 0.22
C LEU A 272 2.83 -1.33 1.35
N ASP A 273 3.30 -0.98 2.56
CA ASP A 273 2.43 -0.39 3.58
C ASP A 273 1.89 0.98 3.13
N TYR A 274 0.79 1.39 3.75
CA TYR A 274 0.28 2.75 3.69
C TYR A 274 0.12 3.29 5.10
N ILE A 275 0.33 4.59 5.27
CA ILE A 275 0.05 5.26 6.54
C ILE A 275 -0.99 6.37 6.39
N ASP A 276 -1.88 6.47 7.37
CA ASP A 276 -2.61 7.70 7.65
C ASP A 276 -2.00 8.36 8.87
N VAL A 277 -1.81 9.68 8.81
CA VAL A 277 -1.38 10.49 9.94
C VAL A 277 -2.50 11.45 10.26
N GLY A 278 -3.16 11.27 11.41
CA GLY A 278 -4.24 12.16 11.85
C GLY A 278 -3.72 13.53 12.30
N GLY A 279 -4.63 14.43 12.67
CA GLY A 279 -4.27 15.70 13.30
C GLY A 279 -3.73 15.52 14.72
N VAL A 280 -2.97 16.51 15.20
CA VAL A 280 -2.48 16.52 16.59
C VAL A 280 -3.65 16.69 17.55
N LEU A 281 -3.86 15.72 18.43
CA LEU A 281 -4.92 15.74 19.43
C LEU A 281 -4.46 16.51 20.67
N ARG A 282 -5.10 17.66 20.92
CA ARG A 282 -4.86 18.50 22.11
C ARG A 282 -5.90 18.21 23.20
N PRO A 283 -5.54 18.30 24.50
CA PRO A 283 -4.23 18.69 25.04
C PRO A 283 -3.22 17.53 25.13
N ALA A 284 -3.61 16.30 24.80
CA ALA A 284 -2.78 15.10 24.96
C ALA A 284 -1.45 15.14 24.20
N GLY A 285 -1.35 15.93 23.12
CA GLY A 285 -0.11 16.07 22.35
C GLY A 285 0.25 14.78 21.61
N VAL A 286 -0.77 14.05 21.13
CA VAL A 286 -0.60 12.78 20.42
C VAL A 286 -1.04 12.90 18.97
N VAL A 287 -0.41 12.14 18.08
CA VAL A 287 -0.84 11.97 16.69
C VAL A 287 -1.25 10.52 16.48
N PRO A 288 -2.51 10.26 16.07
CA PRO A 288 -2.93 8.91 15.71
C PRO A 288 -2.38 8.58 14.33
N VAL A 289 -1.63 7.48 14.25
CA VAL A 289 -1.12 6.93 13.00
C VAL A 289 -1.80 5.60 12.75
N VAL A 290 -2.40 5.43 11.58
CA VAL A 290 -2.94 4.14 11.15
C VAL A 290 -1.98 3.54 10.14
N VAL A 291 -1.34 2.44 10.52
CA VAL A 291 -0.58 1.63 9.56
C VAL A 291 -1.55 0.68 8.90
N LYS A 292 -1.51 0.66 7.57
CA LYS A 292 -2.35 -0.16 6.73
C LYS A 292 -1.44 -1.08 5.96
N THR A 293 -1.27 -2.27 6.51
CA THR A 293 -0.39 -3.26 5.92
C THR A 293 -1.14 -4.09 4.91
N LEU A 294 -0.58 -4.14 3.70
CA LEU A 294 -0.91 -5.20 2.77
C LEU A 294 -0.24 -6.45 3.32
N VAL A 295 -1.00 -7.31 4.01
CA VAL A 295 -0.47 -8.58 4.47
C VAL A 295 -0.07 -9.37 3.22
N LEU A 296 1.24 -9.49 3.03
CA LEU A 296 1.90 -10.46 2.19
C LEU A 296 2.59 -11.38 3.19
N GLY A 297 2.26 -12.67 3.19
CA GLY A 297 2.91 -13.62 4.09
C GLY A 297 4.44 -13.62 3.88
N PRO A 298 5.25 -14.01 4.88
CA PRO A 298 6.68 -14.14 4.71
C PRO A 298 6.97 -15.16 3.60
N VAL A 299 7.88 -14.77 2.70
CA VAL A 299 8.41 -15.58 1.59
C VAL A 299 9.24 -16.74 2.13
#